data_AF-A0A6G3X729-F1
#
_entry.id   AF-A0A6G3X729-F1
#
_cell.length_a   1.000
_cell.length_b   1.000
_cell.length_c   1.000
_cell.angle_alpha   90.00
_cell.angle_beta   90.00
_cell.angle_gamma   90.00
#
_symmetry.space_group_name_H-M   'P 1'
#
loop_
_entity.id
_entity.type
_entity.pdbx_description
1 polymer ?
#
loop_
_entity_poly.entity_id
_entity_poly.type
_entity_poly.pdbx_seq_one_letter_code
_entity_poly.pdbx_strand_id
1 'polypeptide(L)'
;SENRRSGGRLLQLANGLAEPLRAMHEGVEALRPAPGAERDGMVRCALLTTHTEEIDWLADSLAHLVRTGTPPGEIAVLCRTAGDFPEIHAALVARDIPV
;
A
#
# COMPACT_ATOMS: atom_id res chain seq x y z
N SER A 1 1.07 21.68 3.16
CA SER A 1 -0.25 21.62 2.47
C SER A 1 -1.13 20.51 3.04
N GLU A 2 -2.45 20.55 2.86
CA GLU A 2 -3.41 19.53 3.34
C GLU A 2 -3.60 18.42 2.29
N ASN A 3 -3.62 17.16 2.74
CA ASN A 3 -3.91 15.98 1.92
C ASN A 3 -5.27 15.38 2.32
N ARG A 4 -6.17 15.23 1.34
CA ARG A 4 -7.53 14.69 1.51
C ARG A 4 -7.70 13.26 0.98
N ARG A 5 -6.62 12.64 0.50
CA ARG A 5 -6.64 11.28 -0.07
C ARG A 5 -6.21 10.24 0.96
N SER A 6 -5.25 10.57 1.81
CA SER A 6 -4.57 9.62 2.68
C SER A 6 -4.73 10.02 4.14
N GLY A 7 -5.05 9.03 4.98
CA GLY A 7 -5.13 9.19 6.43
C GLY A 7 -3.76 9.47 7.07
N GLY A 8 -3.79 10.00 8.30
CA GLY A 8 -2.59 10.51 8.97
C GLY A 8 -1.52 9.46 9.26
N ARG A 9 -1.87 8.18 9.47
CA ARG A 9 -0.87 7.10 9.62
C ARG A 9 -0.09 6.84 8.33
N LEU A 10 -0.75 6.93 7.18
CA LEU A 10 -0.09 6.80 5.87
C LEU A 10 0.81 8.01 5.60
N LEU A 11 0.31 9.21 5.91
CA LEU A 11 1.08 10.45 5.73
C LEU A 11 2.30 10.53 6.64
N GLN A 12 2.21 10.00 7.86
CA GLN A 12 3.36 9.93 8.77
C GLN A 12 4.51 9.15 8.14
N LEU A 13 4.23 7.96 7.60
CA LEU A 13 5.23 7.16 6.89
C LEU A 13 5.79 7.91 5.68
N ALA A 14 4.91 8.44 4.82
CA ALA A 14 5.31 9.12 3.59
C ALA A 14 6.20 10.35 3.87
N ASN A 15 5.83 11.17 4.86
CA ASN A 15 6.60 12.35 5.24
C ASN A 15 7.97 12.00 5.84
N GLY A 16 8.06 10.88 6.56
CA GLY A 16 9.32 10.35 7.08
C GLY A 16 10.24 9.85 5.95
N LEU A 17 9.72 9.07 5.01
CA LEU A 17 10.49 8.61 3.84
C LEU A 17 10.98 9.78 2.97
N ALA A 18 10.19 10.85 2.87
CA ALA A 18 10.53 12.03 2.09
C ALA A 18 11.45 13.02 2.82
N GLU A 19 11.73 12.85 4.12
CA GLU A 19 12.50 13.81 4.92
C GLU A 19 13.90 14.12 4.33
N PRO A 20 14.72 13.13 3.92
CA PRO A 20 16.03 13.42 3.33
C PRO A 20 15.93 14.23 2.04
N LEU A 21 14.91 13.95 1.21
CA LEU A 21 14.68 14.69 -0.03
C LEU A 21 14.22 16.12 0.25
N ARG A 22 13.36 16.34 1.26
CA ARG A 22 12.91 17.68 1.65
C ARG A 22 14.06 18.53 2.20
N ALA A 23 15.00 17.92 2.92
CA ALA A 23 16.18 18.63 3.40
C ALA A 23 17.07 19.16 2.26
N MET A 24 16.97 18.57 1.06
CA MET A 24 17.72 18.99 -0.13
C MET A 24 16.99 20.05 -0.98
N HIS A 25 15.71 20.32 -0.71
CA HIS A 25 14.88 21.20 -1.54
C HIS A 25 14.10 22.20 -0.69
N GLU A 26 14.49 23.47 -0.76
CA GLU A 26 13.79 24.57 -0.10
C GLU A 26 12.33 24.70 -0.61
N GLY A 27 11.40 24.97 0.31
CA GLY A 27 9.99 25.21 0.00
C GLY A 27 9.08 23.98 -0.03
N VAL A 28 9.61 22.76 0.21
CA VAL A 28 8.78 21.55 0.30
C VAL A 28 8.45 21.20 1.76
N GLU A 29 7.23 21.49 2.16
CA GLU A 29 6.73 21.17 3.50
C GLU A 29 6.14 19.76 3.59
N ALA A 30 6.14 19.20 4.81
CA ALA A 30 5.42 17.97 5.10
C ALA A 30 3.90 18.13 4.90
N LEU A 31 3.25 17.08 4.41
CA LEU A 31 1.81 17.06 4.21
C LEU A 31 1.07 16.86 5.54
N ARG A 32 -0.04 17.56 5.73
CA ARG A 32 -0.94 17.40 6.88
C ARG A 32 -2.17 16.59 6.50
N PRO A 33 -2.66 15.68 7.35
CA PRO A 33 -3.95 15.03 7.13
C PRO A 33 -5.10 16.03 7.22
N ALA A 34 -6.24 15.68 6.62
CA ALA A 34 -7.49 16.39 6.85
C ALA A 34 -7.94 16.27 8.32
N PRO A 35 -8.61 17.28 8.90
CA PRO A 35 -9.13 17.23 10.26
C PRO A 35 -10.01 16.00 10.49
N GLY A 36 -9.76 15.26 11.57
CA GLY A 36 -10.50 14.04 11.93
C GLY A 36 -9.95 12.76 11.29
N ALA A 37 -9.06 12.85 10.29
CA ALA A 37 -8.45 11.71 9.62
C ALA A 37 -7.03 11.40 10.13
N GLU A 38 -6.60 11.99 11.25
CA GLU A 38 -5.22 11.93 11.74
C GLU A 38 -4.77 10.49 12.08
N ARG A 39 -5.73 9.62 12.41
CA ARG A 39 -5.47 8.23 12.79
C ARG A 39 -5.90 7.22 11.73
N ASP A 40 -6.40 7.69 10.60
CA ASP A 40 -6.92 6.83 9.54
C ASP A 40 -5.80 6.14 8.77
N GLY A 41 -6.15 4.98 8.21
CA GLY A 41 -5.24 4.11 7.46
C GLY A 41 -4.44 3.15 8.33
N MET A 42 -3.79 2.21 7.66
CA MET A 42 -2.88 1.25 8.28
C MET A 42 -1.73 0.94 7.33
N VAL A 43 -0.56 0.70 7.91
CA VAL A 43 0.61 0.20 7.20
C VAL A 43 0.95 -1.14 7.81
N ARG A 44 1.14 -2.16 6.96
CA ARG A 44 1.70 -3.45 7.35
C ARG A 44 2.92 -3.69 6.49
N CYS A 45 3.98 -4.19 7.10
CA CYS A 45 5.20 -4.60 6.43
C CYS A 45 5.46 -6.05 6.81
N ALA A 46 5.92 -6.85 5.85
CA ALA A 46 6.35 -8.21 6.05
C ALA A 46 7.72 -8.38 5.41
N LEU A 47 8.60 -9.12 6.08
CA LEU A 47 9.84 -9.62 5.52
C LEU A 47 9.74 -11.14 5.59
N LEU A 48 9.66 -11.78 4.44
CA LEU A 48 9.46 -13.22 4.30
C LEU A 48 10.72 -13.87 3.72
N THR A 49 10.80 -15.20 3.81
CA THR A 49 12.02 -15.93 3.50
C THR A 49 12.24 -16.05 2.00
N THR A 50 11.14 -16.13 1.23
CA THR A 50 11.17 -16.34 -0.21
C THR A 50 10.23 -15.39 -0.95
N HIS A 51 10.50 -15.19 -2.24
CA HIS A 51 9.63 -14.42 -3.11
C HIS A 51 8.25 -15.08 -3.28
N THR A 52 8.20 -16.42 -3.35
CA THR A 52 6.93 -17.15 -3.38
C THR A 52 6.10 -16.90 -2.12
N GLU A 53 6.71 -16.89 -0.94
CA GLU A 53 6.03 -16.55 0.31
C GLU A 53 5.50 -15.10 0.31
N GLU A 54 6.23 -14.16 -0.31
CA GLU A 54 5.77 -12.78 -0.51
C GLU A 54 4.51 -12.71 -1.37
N ILE A 55 4.49 -13.41 -2.50
CA ILE A 55 3.31 -13.46 -3.38
C ILE A 55 2.12 -14.13 -2.68
N ASP A 56 2.35 -15.23 -1.96
CA ASP A 56 1.29 -15.92 -1.21
C ASP A 56 0.73 -15.04 -0.09
N TRP A 57 1.59 -14.36 0.67
CA TRP A 57 1.17 -13.45 1.72
C TRP A 57 0.36 -12.26 1.18
N LEU A 58 0.79 -11.70 0.05
CA LEU A 58 0.05 -10.65 -0.65
C LEU A 58 -1.34 -11.18 -1.05
N ALA A 59 -1.38 -12.30 -1.76
CA ALA A 59 -2.63 -12.84 -2.30
C ALA A 59 -3.60 -13.27 -1.19
N ASP A 60 -3.12 -13.87 -0.10
CA ASP A 60 -3.93 -14.20 1.09
C ASP A 60 -4.49 -12.95 1.78
N SER A 61 -3.68 -11.89 1.87
CA SER A 61 -4.09 -10.61 2.46
C SER A 61 -5.19 -9.95 1.64
N LEU A 62 -5.07 -9.95 0.31
CA LEU A 62 -6.09 -9.44 -0.60
C LEU A 62 -7.37 -10.29 -0.54
N ALA A 63 -7.23 -11.62 -0.53
CA ALA A 63 -8.36 -12.53 -0.41
C ALA A 63 -9.15 -12.29 0.88
N HIS A 64 -8.44 -12.05 2.00
CA HIS A 64 -9.06 -11.68 3.26
C HIS A 64 -9.85 -10.38 3.14
N LEU A 65 -9.23 -9.30 2.64
CA LEU A 65 -9.89 -8.00 2.47
C LEU A 65 -11.18 -8.11 1.64
N VAL A 66 -11.10 -8.78 0.49
CA VAL A 66 -12.24 -8.99 -0.40
C VAL A 66 -13.35 -9.76 0.29
N ARG A 67 -13.03 -10.89 0.94
CA ARG A 67 -14.03 -11.69 1.71
C ARG A 67 -14.65 -10.92 2.87
N THR A 68 -13.93 -9.95 3.43
CA THR A 68 -14.42 -9.10 4.53
C THR A 68 -15.09 -7.81 4.07
N GLY A 69 -15.23 -7.60 2.76
CA GLY A 69 -16.08 -6.55 2.21
C GLY A 69 -15.37 -5.40 1.51
N THR A 70 -14.05 -5.46 1.29
CA THR A 70 -13.37 -4.49 0.41
C THR A 70 -13.62 -4.85 -1.06
N PRO A 71 -14.23 -3.95 -1.87
CA PRO A 71 -14.43 -4.23 -3.29
C PRO A 71 -13.08 -4.40 -4.01
N PRO A 72 -12.90 -5.42 -4.87
CA PRO A 72 -11.65 -5.63 -5.58
C PRO A 72 -11.17 -4.41 -6.39
N GLY A 73 -12.10 -3.67 -7.00
CA GLY A 73 -11.79 -2.44 -7.76
C GLY A 73 -11.26 -1.27 -6.93
N GLU A 74 -11.28 -1.37 -5.60
CA GLU A 74 -10.69 -0.38 -4.69
C GLU A 74 -9.26 -0.76 -4.25
N ILE A 75 -8.75 -1.90 -4.73
CA ILE A 75 -7.43 -2.43 -4.38
C ILE A 75 -6.49 -2.28 -5.60
N ALA A 76 -5.26 -1.85 -5.36
CA ALA A 76 -4.21 -1.81 -6.36
C ALA A 76 -2.95 -2.51 -5.84
N VAL A 77 -2.32 -3.31 -6.70
CA VAL A 77 -1.00 -3.90 -6.48
C VAL A 77 0.02 -3.15 -7.34
N LEU A 78 1.03 -2.55 -6.70
CA LEU A 78 2.07 -1.80 -7.38
C LEU A 78 3.38 -2.59 -7.37
N CYS A 79 3.87 -2.97 -8.55
CA CYS A 79 5.16 -3.65 -8.70
C CYS A 79 6.19 -2.70 -9.27
N ARG A 80 7.47 -2.91 -8.94
CA ARG A 80 8.56 -2.11 -9.51
C ARG A 80 8.78 -2.42 -11.00
N THR A 81 8.61 -3.67 -11.39
CA THR A 81 8.76 -4.13 -12.76
C THR A 81 7.56 -4.99 -13.17
N ALA A 82 7.37 -5.20 -14.47
CA ALA A 82 6.31 -6.06 -14.98
C ALA A 82 6.62 -7.57 -14.83
N GLY A 83 7.83 -7.93 -14.38
CA GLY A 83 8.26 -9.33 -14.26
C GLY A 83 7.40 -10.14 -13.29
N ASP A 84 6.89 -9.50 -12.23
CA ASP A 84 6.14 -10.16 -11.16
C ASP A 84 4.65 -10.37 -11.50
N PHE A 85 4.15 -9.71 -12.57
CA PHE A 85 2.73 -9.72 -12.91
C PHE A 85 2.15 -11.12 -13.16
N PRO A 86 2.82 -12.03 -13.91
CA PRO A 86 2.26 -13.36 -14.16
C PRO A 86 2.07 -14.17 -12.88
N GLU A 87 3.02 -14.10 -11.94
CA GLU A 87 2.98 -14.87 -10.69
C GLU A 87 1.92 -14.31 -9.74
N ILE A 88 1.83 -12.98 -9.61
CA ILE A 88 0.79 -12.31 -8.83
C ILE A 88 -0.59 -12.63 -9.41
N HIS A 89 -0.77 -12.51 -10.73
CA HIS A 89 -2.04 -12.83 -11.39
C HIS A 89 -2.46 -14.28 -11.11
N ALA A 90 -1.55 -15.25 -11.27
CA ALA A 90 -1.84 -16.65 -10.98
C ALA A 90 -2.24 -16.88 -9.50
N ALA A 91 -1.55 -16.23 -8.56
CA ALA A 91 -1.84 -16.36 -7.14
C ALA A 91 -3.19 -15.75 -6.71
N LEU A 92 -3.61 -14.65 -7.36
CA LEU A 92 -4.90 -14.01 -7.14
C LEU A 92 -6.06 -14.84 -7.74
N VAL A 93 -5.89 -15.35 -8.97
CA VAL A 93 -6.87 -16.24 -9.62
C VAL A 93 -7.07 -17.52 -8.82
N ALA A 94 -6.00 -18.11 -8.27
CA ALA A 94 -6.09 -19.31 -7.43
C ALA A 94 -6.89 -19.10 -6.12
N ARG A 95 -7.16 -17.84 -5.75
CA ARG A 95 -7.94 -17.44 -4.57
C ARG A 95 -9.29 -16.82 -4.93
N ASP A 96 -9.73 -17.00 -6.17
CA ASP A 96 -10.98 -16.47 -6.72
C ASP A 96 -11.10 -14.93 -6.63
N ILE A 97 -9.96 -14.23 -6.71
CA ILE A 97 -9.93 -12.76 -6.75
C ILE A 97 -9.98 -12.32 -8.22
N PRO A 98 -10.93 -11.44 -8.61
CA PRO A 98 -10.97 -10.91 -9.96
C PRO A 98 -9.77 -9.97 -10.20
N VAL A 99 -9.15 -10.12 -11.37
CA VAL A 99 -7.94 -9.41 -11.83
C VAL A 99 -8.15 -8.76 -13.18
#